data_AF-A0AAF0ZW98-F1
#
_entry.id   AF-A0AAF0ZW98-F1
#
_cell.length_a   1.000
_cell.length_b   1.000
_cell.length_c   1.000
_cell.angle_alpha   90.00
_cell.angle_beta   90.00
_cell.angle_gamma   90.00
#
_symmetry.space_group_name_H-M   'P 1'
#
loop_
_entity.id
_entity.type
_entity.pdbx_description
1 polymer ?
#
loop_
_entity_poly.entity_id
_entity_poly.type
_entity_poly.pdbx_seq_one_letter_code
_entity_poly.pdbx_strand_id
1 'polypeptide(L)'
;LNDWEIGRVAELLHVLNDFNGLSAEKDSIIWKHSRDGSLSVNKLYIKEVNEYPGGKPGPWKQIWRNKVPTKVKCFSWLVARRACSTHEKLKSRGFYIASWCSLCNETEETNNHLFLHCKVTTQLWNLFLGLTHTEWIMPEHTADLLSCWISRGGRKSKKKWWSIIPSCIWWCIWKERNSRCYDNKANSIEKVKWNCLTTFYFWCKEEGIEDIAQILDFIGTL
;
A
#
# COMPACT_ATOMS: atom_id res chain seq x y z
N LEU A 1 23.82 41.49 -31.09
CA LEU A 1 23.48 40.11 -30.66
C LEU A 1 22.50 39.58 -31.68
N ASN A 2 22.72 38.39 -32.23
CA ASN A 2 21.75 37.82 -33.16
C ASN A 2 20.56 37.22 -32.39
N ASP A 3 19.38 37.17 -33.01
CA ASP A 3 18.16 36.70 -32.35
C ASP A 3 18.29 35.26 -31.81
N TRP A 4 19.07 34.41 -32.48
CA TRP A 4 19.34 33.03 -32.04
C TRP A 4 20.30 32.93 -30.84
N GLU A 5 20.97 34.02 -30.47
CA GLU A 5 21.91 34.08 -29.34
C GLU A 5 21.27 34.64 -28.07
N ILE A 6 20.12 35.33 -28.20
CA ILE A 6 19.43 35.99 -27.09
C ILE A 6 19.10 35.00 -25.97
N GLY A 7 18.56 33.82 -26.31
CA GLY A 7 18.22 32.79 -25.32
C GLY A 7 19.44 32.29 -24.54
N ARG A 8 20.56 32.04 -25.23
CA ARG A 8 21.80 31.55 -24.61
C ARG A 8 22.45 32.61 -23.72
N VAL A 9 22.38 33.87 -24.12
CA VAL A 9 22.89 34.99 -23.32
C VAL A 9 22.01 35.21 -22.08
N ALA A 10 20.69 35.09 -22.20
CA ALA A 10 19.79 35.16 -21.05
C ALA A 10 20.07 34.04 -20.04
N GLU A 11 20.28 32.80 -20.50
CA GLU A 11 20.68 31.68 -19.65
C GLU A 11 22.02 31.91 -18.95
N LEU A 12 23.03 32.40 -19.69
CA LEU A 12 24.34 32.70 -19.14
C LEU A 12 24.26 33.79 -18.06
N LEU A 13 23.52 34.88 -18.33
CA LEU A 13 23.32 35.95 -17.36
C LEU A 13 22.61 35.44 -16.10
N HIS A 14 21.65 34.51 -16.24
CA HIS A 14 21.02 33.86 -15.09
C HIS A 14 22.02 33.08 -14.23
N VAL A 15 22.90 32.28 -14.86
CA VAL A 15 23.94 31.52 -14.16
C VAL A 15 24.93 32.45 -13.45
N LEU A 16 25.32 33.54 -14.10
CA LEU A 16 26.25 34.52 -13.53
C LEU A 16 25.62 35.31 -12.37
N ASN A 17 24.32 35.55 -12.39
CA ASN A 17 23.64 36.28 -11.33
C ASN A 17 23.58 35.48 -10.02
N ASP A 18 23.55 34.14 -10.12
CA ASP A 18 23.59 33.22 -8.97
C ASP A 18 25.04 32.93 -8.49
N PHE A 19 26.05 33.47 -9.18
CA PHE A 19 27.46 33.24 -8.87
C PHE A 19 27.97 34.21 -7.78
N ASN A 20 28.34 33.67 -6.61
CA ASN A 20 28.77 34.46 -5.45
C ASN A 20 30.29 34.78 -5.43
N GLY A 21 31.01 34.57 -6.54
CA GLY A 21 32.46 34.84 -6.65
C GLY A 21 33.34 33.59 -6.54
N LEU A 22 34.64 33.78 -6.79
CA LEU A 22 35.67 32.75 -6.66
C LEU A 22 36.26 32.77 -5.25
N SER A 23 36.48 31.61 -4.65
CA SER A 23 37.29 31.46 -3.43
C SER A 23 38.65 30.88 -3.76
N ALA A 24 39.65 31.10 -2.90
CA ALA A 24 40.95 30.45 -3.00
C ALA A 24 40.95 29.00 -2.47
N GLU A 25 39.77 28.47 -2.14
CA GLU A 25 39.60 27.10 -1.66
C GLU A 25 39.73 26.11 -2.82
N LYS A 26 40.04 24.85 -2.49
CA LYS A 26 40.14 23.78 -3.49
C LYS A 26 38.74 23.45 -4.01
N ASP A 27 38.62 23.31 -5.33
CA ASP A 27 37.39 22.89 -5.99
C ASP A 27 36.79 21.63 -5.36
N SER A 28 35.48 21.67 -5.13
CA SER A 28 34.72 20.55 -4.57
C SER A 28 33.47 20.28 -5.40
N ILE A 29 33.07 19.01 -5.47
CA ILE A 29 31.85 18.60 -6.16
C ILE A 29 30.67 18.90 -5.24
N ILE A 30 29.84 19.85 -5.66
CA ILE A 30 28.64 20.28 -4.93
C ILE A 30 27.41 19.75 -5.63
N TRP A 31 26.56 19.05 -4.88
CA TRP A 31 25.25 18.64 -5.35
C TRP A 31 24.28 19.82 -5.31
N LYS A 32 23.95 20.38 -6.47
CA LYS A 32 23.10 21.59 -6.61
C LYS A 32 21.72 21.49 -5.94
N HIS A 33 21.22 20.27 -5.72
CA HIS A 33 19.91 20.04 -5.10
C HIS A 33 19.98 19.78 -3.59
N SER A 34 21.11 20.08 -2.94
CA SER A 34 21.26 20.04 -1.48
C SER A 34 21.81 21.36 -0.96
N ARG A 35 21.20 21.91 0.09
CA ARG A 35 21.63 23.18 0.70
C ARG A 35 23.04 23.12 1.30
N ASP A 36 23.44 21.93 1.75
CA ASP A 36 24.79 21.67 2.29
C ASP A 36 25.77 21.16 1.22
N GLY A 37 25.36 21.14 -0.05
CA GLY A 37 26.17 20.65 -1.16
C GLY A 37 26.43 19.13 -1.18
N SER A 38 26.01 18.38 -0.17
CA SER A 38 26.32 16.95 -0.07
C SER A 38 25.37 16.10 -0.91
N LEU A 39 25.94 15.14 -1.64
CA LEU A 39 25.20 14.08 -2.30
C LEU A 39 25.00 12.93 -1.31
N SER A 40 23.75 12.47 -1.19
CA SER A 40 23.45 11.18 -0.57
C SER A 40 22.38 10.46 -1.37
N VAL A 41 22.40 9.12 -1.34
CA VAL A 41 21.40 8.30 -2.01
C VAL A 41 19.98 8.66 -1.56
N ASN A 42 19.80 9.02 -0.29
CA ASN A 42 18.51 9.46 0.25
C ASN A 42 18.04 10.79 -0.39
N LYS A 43 18.91 11.80 -0.45
CA LYS A 43 18.59 13.10 -1.05
C LYS A 43 18.30 12.98 -2.55
N LEU A 44 19.10 12.17 -3.26
CA LEU A 44 18.86 11.85 -4.67
C LEU A 44 17.49 11.17 -4.85
N TYR A 45 17.21 10.12 -4.09
CA TYR A 45 15.95 9.38 -4.17
C TYR A 45 14.74 10.27 -3.88
N ILE A 46 14.77 11.11 -2.83
CA ILE A 46 13.69 12.05 -2.52
C ILE A 46 13.48 13.03 -3.68
N LYS A 47 14.55 13.57 -4.26
CA LYS A 47 14.49 14.48 -5.40
C LYS A 47 13.84 13.80 -6.61
N GLU A 48 14.33 12.63 -7.00
CA GLU A 48 13.79 11.85 -8.13
C GLU A 48 12.32 11.48 -7.92
N VAL A 49 11.96 11.08 -6.70
CA VAL A 49 10.57 10.73 -6.35
C VAL A 49 9.68 11.97 -6.38
N ASN A 50 10.12 13.12 -5.84
CA ASN A 50 9.31 14.34 -5.83
C ASN A 50 9.19 15.01 -7.20
N GLU A 51 10.20 14.89 -8.06
CA GLU A 51 10.18 15.42 -9.44
C GLU A 51 9.40 14.49 -10.39
N TYR A 52 9.19 13.22 -10.03
CA TYR A 52 8.33 12.33 -10.82
C TYR A 52 6.85 12.74 -10.68
N PRO A 53 6.13 12.99 -11.79
CA PRO A 53 4.70 13.22 -11.75
C PRO A 53 3.99 12.01 -11.12
N GLY A 54 3.52 12.17 -9.86
CA GLY A 54 2.86 11.11 -9.09
C GLY A 54 3.71 10.44 -8.00
N GLY A 55 4.98 10.83 -7.81
CA GLY A 55 5.84 10.31 -6.75
C GLY A 55 5.58 10.94 -5.38
N LYS A 56 4.35 10.84 -4.88
CA LYS A 56 4.13 11.04 -3.43
C LYS A 56 4.76 9.86 -2.69
N PRO A 57 5.52 10.07 -1.60
CA PRO A 57 5.97 8.96 -0.76
C PRO A 57 4.73 8.22 -0.26
N GLY A 58 4.51 7.01 -0.79
CA GLY A 58 3.32 6.25 -0.47
C GLY A 58 3.26 5.84 1.00
N PRO A 59 2.14 5.27 1.45
CA PRO A 59 1.84 4.99 2.85
C PRO A 59 2.61 3.78 3.43
N TRP A 60 3.87 3.62 3.06
CA TRP A 60 4.70 2.44 3.33
C TRP A 60 4.95 2.23 4.82
N LYS A 61 5.02 3.31 5.61
CA LYS A 61 5.23 3.24 7.07
C LYS A 61 4.17 2.36 7.75
N GLN A 62 2.93 2.37 7.27
CA GLN A 62 1.87 1.53 7.84
C GLN A 62 2.15 0.04 7.64
N ILE A 63 2.61 -0.33 6.45
CA ILE A 63 2.88 -1.73 6.08
C ILE A 63 4.04 -2.27 6.92
N TRP A 64 5.13 -1.50 7.02
CA TRP A 64 6.36 -2.01 7.63
C TRP A 64 6.32 -2.00 9.16
N ARG A 65 5.52 -1.12 9.79
CA ARG A 65 5.44 -0.98 11.25
C ARG A 65 4.49 -1.97 11.94
N ASN A 66 3.49 -2.51 11.24
CA ASN A 66 2.54 -3.43 11.87
C ASN A 66 3.19 -4.78 12.23
N LYS A 67 2.53 -5.60 13.07
CA LYS A 67 3.08 -6.86 13.60
C LYS A 67 2.70 -8.11 12.80
N VAL A 68 2.49 -7.99 11.49
CA VAL A 68 2.22 -9.17 10.63
C VAL A 68 3.52 -9.83 10.16
N PRO A 69 3.50 -11.11 9.74
CA PRO A 69 4.68 -11.77 9.19
C PRO A 69 5.28 -11.00 8.00
N THR A 70 6.60 -11.01 7.84
CA THR A 70 7.31 -10.28 6.78
C THR A 70 6.78 -10.60 5.38
N LYS A 71 6.46 -11.87 5.09
CA LYS A 71 5.85 -12.28 3.82
C LYS A 71 4.54 -11.54 3.53
N VAL A 72 3.74 -11.27 4.56
CA VAL A 72 2.47 -10.54 4.45
C VAL A 72 2.74 -9.05 4.26
N LYS A 73 3.76 -8.48 4.90
CA LYS A 73 4.17 -7.08 4.66
C LYS A 73 4.57 -6.86 3.19
N CYS A 74 5.42 -7.75 2.67
CA CYS A 74 5.81 -7.71 1.25
C CYS A 74 4.59 -7.84 0.33
N PHE A 75 3.69 -8.76 0.66
CA PHE A 75 2.44 -8.93 -0.10
C PHE A 75 1.55 -7.68 -0.05
N SER A 76 1.29 -7.10 1.12
CA SER A 76 0.51 -5.87 1.28
C SER A 76 1.13 -4.70 0.50
N TRP A 77 2.45 -4.64 0.41
CA TRP A 77 3.13 -3.65 -0.43
C TRP A 77 2.88 -3.88 -1.92
N LEU A 78 2.85 -5.13 -2.39
CA LEU A 78 2.45 -5.45 -3.76
C LEU A 78 0.99 -5.06 -4.05
N VAL A 79 0.08 -5.30 -3.10
CA VAL A 79 -1.34 -4.90 -3.21
C VAL A 79 -1.49 -3.39 -3.32
N ALA A 80 -0.76 -2.63 -2.50
CA ALA A 80 -0.77 -1.17 -2.55
C ALA A 80 -0.19 -0.60 -3.85
N ARG A 81 0.76 -1.32 -4.47
CA ARG A 81 1.38 -0.95 -5.76
C ARG A 81 0.67 -1.51 -6.99
N ARG A 82 -0.46 -2.23 -6.81
CA ARG A 82 -1.15 -2.97 -7.88
C ARG A 82 -0.22 -3.88 -8.69
N ALA A 83 0.70 -4.54 -7.97
CA ALA A 83 1.73 -5.39 -8.55
C ALA A 83 1.46 -6.89 -8.32
N CYS A 84 0.36 -7.25 -7.66
CA CYS A 84 -0.08 -8.63 -7.51
C CYS A 84 -0.43 -9.25 -8.86
N SER A 85 -0.33 -10.58 -8.96
CA SER A 85 -0.63 -11.34 -10.18
C SER A 85 -2.13 -11.53 -10.40
N THR A 86 -2.88 -10.42 -10.47
CA THR A 86 -4.30 -10.38 -10.85
C THR A 86 -4.47 -10.52 -12.36
N HIS A 87 -5.69 -10.80 -12.82
CA HIS A 87 -5.98 -10.79 -14.27
C HIS A 87 -5.68 -9.45 -14.93
N GLU A 88 -5.98 -8.33 -14.28
CA GLU A 88 -5.56 -6.98 -14.70
C GLU A 88 -4.04 -6.94 -15.00
N LYS A 89 -3.21 -7.52 -14.12
CA LYS A 89 -1.76 -7.52 -14.31
C LYS A 89 -1.27 -8.48 -15.38
N LEU A 90 -1.96 -9.60 -15.58
CA LEU A 90 -1.69 -10.52 -16.69
C LEU A 90 -2.03 -9.86 -18.04
N LYS A 91 -3.18 -9.19 -18.14
CA LYS A 91 -3.55 -8.41 -19.33
C LYS A 91 -2.54 -7.31 -19.63
N SER A 92 -2.07 -6.59 -18.61
CA SER A 92 -1.02 -5.57 -18.77
C SER A 92 0.32 -6.13 -19.26
N ARG A 93 0.51 -7.45 -19.26
CA ARG A 93 1.69 -8.15 -19.78
C ARG A 93 1.46 -8.79 -21.16
N GLY A 94 0.31 -8.52 -21.79
CA GLY A 94 -0.01 -9.01 -23.14
C GLY A 94 -0.75 -10.35 -23.19
N PHE A 95 -1.21 -10.89 -22.04
CA PHE A 95 -2.03 -12.11 -22.04
C PHE A 95 -3.50 -11.79 -22.33
N TYR A 96 -4.08 -12.48 -23.31
CA TYR A 96 -5.50 -12.40 -23.63
C TYR A 96 -6.29 -13.46 -22.85
N ILE A 97 -6.94 -13.04 -21.76
CA ILE A 97 -7.74 -13.92 -20.91
C ILE A 97 -9.15 -13.35 -20.70
N ALA A 98 -10.15 -14.23 -20.61
CA ALA A 98 -11.46 -13.86 -20.10
C ALA A 98 -11.34 -13.56 -18.61
N SER A 99 -11.59 -12.32 -18.21
CA SER A 99 -11.34 -11.88 -16.82
C SER A 99 -12.64 -11.79 -16.05
N TRP A 100 -12.75 -12.66 -15.05
CA TRP A 100 -13.78 -12.62 -14.02
C TRP A 100 -13.13 -12.75 -12.65
N CYS A 101 -13.65 -12.02 -11.67
CA CYS A 101 -13.21 -12.11 -10.29
C CYS A 101 -13.54 -13.49 -9.74
N SER A 102 -12.51 -14.27 -9.39
CA SER A 102 -12.66 -15.65 -8.91
C SER A 102 -13.40 -15.77 -7.57
N LEU A 103 -13.68 -14.64 -6.91
CA LEU A 103 -14.42 -14.60 -5.65
C LEU A 103 -15.93 -14.40 -5.85
N CYS A 104 -16.33 -13.38 -6.64
CA CYS A 104 -17.74 -13.05 -6.85
C CYS A 104 -18.31 -13.53 -8.19
N ASN A 105 -17.47 -13.84 -9.17
CA ASN A 105 -17.85 -14.23 -10.54
C ASN A 105 -18.75 -13.22 -11.28
N GLU A 106 -18.77 -11.95 -10.86
CA GLU A 106 -19.70 -10.93 -11.41
C GLU A 106 -19.02 -9.80 -12.16
N THR A 107 -17.76 -9.49 -11.85
CA THR A 107 -17.04 -8.34 -12.41
C THR A 107 -15.60 -8.70 -12.71
N GLU A 108 -14.93 -7.90 -13.52
CA GLU A 108 -13.53 -8.10 -13.89
C GLU A 108 -12.60 -8.11 -12.67
N GLU A 109 -11.63 -9.04 -12.65
CA GLU A 109 -10.63 -9.10 -11.58
C GLU A 109 -9.56 -8.02 -11.74
N THR A 110 -9.79 -6.88 -11.09
CA THR A 110 -8.79 -5.82 -10.87
C THR A 110 -8.24 -5.87 -9.45
N ASN A 111 -7.08 -5.25 -9.21
CA ASN A 111 -6.52 -5.16 -7.87
C ASN A 111 -7.48 -4.46 -6.89
N ASN A 112 -8.08 -3.33 -7.31
CA ASN A 112 -9.00 -2.59 -6.44
C ASN A 112 -10.30 -3.37 -6.22
N HIS A 113 -10.85 -4.01 -7.26
CA HIS A 113 -12.02 -4.87 -7.09
C HIS A 113 -11.72 -6.01 -6.11
N LEU A 114 -10.69 -6.81 -6.36
CA LEU A 114 -10.38 -7.99 -5.57
C LEU A 114 -10.17 -7.64 -4.08
N PHE A 115 -9.41 -6.58 -3.78
CA PHE A 115 -8.98 -6.26 -2.42
C PHE A 115 -9.84 -5.23 -1.68
N LEU A 116 -10.75 -4.53 -2.35
CA LEU A 116 -11.60 -3.51 -1.73
C LEU A 116 -13.09 -3.73 -2.00
N HIS A 117 -13.47 -3.87 -3.28
CA HIS A 117 -14.86 -3.68 -3.71
C HIS A 117 -15.62 -4.98 -4.02
N CYS A 118 -14.93 -6.11 -4.09
CA CYS A 118 -15.55 -7.41 -4.30
C CYS A 118 -16.53 -7.72 -3.17
N LYS A 119 -17.75 -8.19 -3.50
CA LYS A 119 -18.79 -8.51 -2.50
C LYS A 119 -18.29 -9.40 -1.36
N VAL A 120 -17.43 -10.37 -1.65
CA VAL A 120 -16.79 -11.24 -0.64
C VAL A 120 -15.85 -10.43 0.25
N THR A 121 -15.01 -9.60 -0.35
CA THR A 121 -14.05 -8.74 0.36
C THR A 121 -14.73 -7.66 1.19
N THR A 122 -15.78 -7.03 0.67
CA THR A 122 -16.62 -6.05 1.38
C THR A 122 -17.23 -6.65 2.64
N GLN A 123 -17.64 -7.91 2.61
CA GLN A 123 -18.14 -8.59 3.82
C GLN A 123 -17.07 -8.76 4.90
N LEU A 124 -15.80 -8.96 4.53
CA LEU A 124 -14.69 -8.99 5.49
C LEU A 124 -14.41 -7.59 6.05
N TRP A 125 -14.42 -6.56 5.20
CA TRP A 125 -14.30 -5.18 5.68
C TRP A 125 -15.41 -4.84 6.67
N ASN A 126 -16.66 -5.09 6.31
CA ASN A 126 -17.82 -4.81 7.18
C ASN A 126 -17.77 -5.60 8.49
N LEU A 127 -17.25 -6.83 8.48
CA LEU A 127 -17.01 -7.60 9.70
C LEU A 127 -16.10 -6.80 10.65
N PHE A 128 -14.88 -6.44 10.22
CA PHE A 128 -13.93 -5.74 11.09
C PHE A 128 -14.40 -4.33 11.48
N LEU A 129 -15.03 -3.60 10.56
CA LEU A 129 -15.59 -2.28 10.82
C LEU A 129 -16.72 -2.33 11.84
N GLY A 130 -17.56 -3.37 11.78
CA GLY A 130 -18.59 -3.65 12.77
C GLY A 130 -17.99 -3.97 14.14
N LEU A 131 -16.94 -4.80 14.19
CA LEU A 131 -16.23 -5.14 15.44
C LEU A 131 -15.61 -3.92 16.12
N THR A 132 -15.15 -2.93 15.35
CA THR A 132 -14.53 -1.71 15.90
C THR A 132 -15.49 -0.53 15.96
N HIS A 133 -16.78 -0.73 15.66
CA HIS A 133 -17.80 0.32 15.57
C HIS A 133 -17.33 1.54 14.77
N THR A 134 -16.69 1.31 13.62
CA THR A 134 -16.07 2.35 12.80
C THR A 134 -16.84 2.54 11.51
N GLU A 135 -17.39 3.73 11.32
CA GLU A 135 -17.96 4.13 10.03
C GLU A 135 -16.84 4.36 9.02
N TRP A 136 -16.99 3.79 7.82
CA TRP A 136 -15.93 3.83 6.82
C TRP A 136 -16.50 3.94 5.41
N ILE A 137 -15.90 4.83 4.63
CA ILE A 137 -16.13 4.93 3.19
C ILE A 137 -14.92 4.33 2.50
N MET A 138 -15.13 3.25 1.75
CA MET A 138 -14.06 2.56 1.04
C MET A 138 -13.51 3.46 -0.07
N PRO A 139 -12.20 3.80 -0.07
CA PRO A 139 -11.61 4.56 -1.15
C PRO A 139 -11.50 3.73 -2.43
N GLU A 140 -11.27 4.40 -3.55
CA GLU A 140 -11.20 3.73 -4.85
C GLU A 140 -10.00 2.78 -4.95
N HIS A 141 -8.88 3.14 -4.31
CA HIS A 141 -7.60 2.48 -4.52
C HIS A 141 -6.96 1.96 -3.23
N THR A 142 -6.23 0.85 -3.34
CA THR A 142 -5.60 0.16 -2.20
C THR A 142 -4.52 1.01 -1.52
N ALA A 143 -3.80 1.83 -2.27
CA ALA A 143 -2.86 2.82 -1.71
C ALA A 143 -3.60 3.89 -0.89
N ASP A 144 -4.71 4.42 -1.38
CA ASP A 144 -5.49 5.46 -0.70
C ASP A 144 -6.10 4.94 0.60
N LEU A 145 -6.49 3.66 0.63
CA LEU A 145 -6.89 2.99 1.85
C LEU A 145 -5.81 3.12 2.92
N LEU A 146 -4.57 2.71 2.63
CA LEU A 146 -3.47 2.82 3.60
C LEU A 146 -3.18 4.27 3.97
N SER A 147 -3.26 5.21 3.03
CA SER A 147 -3.02 6.63 3.30
C SER A 147 -3.98 7.20 4.36
N CYS A 148 -5.23 6.72 4.39
CA CYS A 148 -6.23 7.20 5.33
C CYS A 148 -6.54 6.25 6.51
N TRP A 149 -6.13 4.98 6.45
CA TRP A 149 -6.52 3.95 7.42
C TRP A 149 -6.15 4.32 8.85
N ILE A 150 -4.88 4.65 9.10
CA ILE A 150 -4.37 4.94 10.45
C ILE A 150 -4.86 6.28 11.00
N SER A 151 -5.15 7.25 10.13
CA SER A 151 -5.61 8.57 10.55
C SER A 151 -7.10 8.61 10.86
N ARG A 152 -7.91 7.81 10.17
CA ARG A 152 -9.38 7.84 10.28
C ARG A 152 -9.99 6.78 11.20
N GLY A 153 -9.22 5.81 11.69
CA GLY A 153 -9.79 4.72 12.48
C GLY A 153 -8.92 4.22 13.63
N GLY A 154 -9.58 3.48 14.53
CA GLY A 154 -9.00 2.90 15.74
C GLY A 154 -8.86 3.88 16.90
N ARG A 155 -9.35 3.50 18.09
CA ARG A 155 -9.06 4.22 19.34
C ARG A 155 -7.54 4.32 19.52
N LYS A 156 -7.03 5.42 20.13
CA LYS A 156 -5.59 5.63 20.34
C LYS A 156 -4.89 4.41 20.97
N SER A 157 -5.56 3.73 21.89
CA SER A 157 -5.08 2.51 22.57
C SER A 157 -5.03 1.25 21.68
N LYS A 158 -5.85 1.19 20.62
CA LYS A 158 -6.03 0.00 19.76
C LYS A 158 -5.39 0.13 18.38
N LYS A 159 -4.59 1.20 18.16
CA LYS A 159 -3.91 1.47 16.87
C LYS A 159 -3.05 0.31 16.38
N LYS A 160 -2.51 -0.50 17.30
CA LYS A 160 -1.73 -1.70 16.96
C LYS A 160 -2.58 -2.69 16.16
N TRP A 161 -3.73 -3.10 16.67
CA TRP A 161 -4.62 -4.07 16.02
C TRP A 161 -5.27 -3.48 14.77
N TRP A 162 -5.67 -2.21 14.84
CA TRP A 162 -6.21 -1.49 13.70
C TRP A 162 -5.27 -1.53 12.49
N SER A 163 -3.95 -1.38 12.71
CA SER A 163 -2.95 -1.42 11.64
C SER A 163 -2.78 -2.78 10.94
N ILE A 164 -3.28 -3.87 11.56
CA ILE A 164 -3.18 -5.24 11.06
C ILE A 164 -4.32 -5.57 10.09
N ILE A 165 -5.51 -5.01 10.31
CA ILE A 165 -6.76 -5.36 9.60
C ILE A 165 -6.58 -5.39 8.07
N PRO A 166 -6.02 -4.35 7.41
CA PRO A 166 -5.90 -4.37 5.94
C PRO A 166 -5.03 -5.51 5.43
N SER A 167 -3.88 -5.73 6.09
CA SER A 167 -2.97 -6.82 5.72
C SER A 167 -3.60 -8.19 5.95
N CYS A 168 -4.43 -8.34 6.99
CA CYS A 168 -5.13 -9.58 7.27
C CYS A 168 -6.18 -9.91 6.21
N ILE A 169 -7.03 -8.94 5.88
CA ILE A 169 -8.07 -9.10 4.86
C ILE A 169 -7.41 -9.41 3.51
N TRP A 170 -6.45 -8.60 3.07
CA TRP A 170 -5.78 -8.81 1.80
C TRP A 170 -5.10 -10.17 1.70
N TRP A 171 -4.43 -10.61 2.76
CA TRP A 171 -3.78 -11.92 2.79
C TRP A 171 -4.79 -13.07 2.71
N CYS A 172 -5.90 -12.98 3.46
CA CYS A 172 -6.93 -14.03 3.45
C CYS A 172 -7.64 -14.10 2.10
N ILE A 173 -7.96 -12.95 1.51
CA ILE A 173 -8.53 -12.82 0.16
C ILE A 173 -7.59 -13.41 -0.88
N TRP A 174 -6.29 -13.14 -0.78
CA TRP A 174 -5.30 -13.70 -1.71
C TRP A 174 -5.21 -15.22 -1.62
N LYS A 175 -5.18 -15.77 -0.41
CA LYS A 175 -5.19 -17.23 -0.20
C LYS A 175 -6.45 -17.86 -0.77
N GLU A 176 -7.63 -17.30 -0.46
CA GLU A 176 -8.91 -17.81 -0.95
C GLU A 176 -8.99 -17.74 -2.48
N ARG A 177 -8.63 -16.60 -3.07
CA ARG A 177 -8.60 -16.43 -4.52
C ARG A 177 -7.70 -17.47 -5.18
N ASN A 178 -6.48 -17.67 -4.68
CA ASN A 178 -5.56 -18.65 -5.27
C ASN A 178 -6.03 -20.09 -5.10
N SER A 179 -6.62 -20.43 -3.94
CA SER A 179 -7.23 -21.75 -3.71
C SER A 179 -8.35 -22.04 -4.74
N ARG A 180 -9.16 -21.04 -5.07
CA ARG A 180 -10.19 -21.18 -6.12
C ARG A 180 -9.60 -21.33 -7.51
N CYS A 181 -8.59 -20.54 -7.85
CA CYS A 181 -7.99 -20.56 -9.18
C CYS A 181 -7.15 -21.81 -9.47
N TYR A 182 -6.41 -22.31 -8.47
CA TYR A 182 -5.35 -23.30 -8.70
C TYR A 182 -5.59 -24.64 -7.99
N ASP A 183 -6.34 -24.65 -6.89
CA ASP A 183 -6.59 -25.86 -6.11
C ASP A 183 -8.03 -26.39 -6.25
N ASN A 184 -8.87 -25.71 -7.06
CA ASN A 184 -10.29 -25.98 -7.23
C ASN A 184 -11.07 -26.09 -5.90
N LYS A 185 -10.66 -25.28 -4.90
CA LYS A 185 -11.22 -25.26 -3.55
C LYS A 185 -11.82 -23.89 -3.27
N ALA A 186 -13.15 -23.85 -3.16
CA ALA A 186 -13.90 -22.66 -2.80
C ALA A 186 -14.52 -22.82 -1.40
N ASN A 187 -14.11 -21.97 -0.45
CA ASN A 187 -14.68 -21.97 0.88
C ASN A 187 -15.99 -21.15 0.90
N SER A 188 -16.91 -21.53 1.79
CA SER A 188 -18.08 -20.71 2.10
C SER A 188 -17.64 -19.36 2.69
N ILE A 189 -18.50 -18.35 2.58
CA ILE A 189 -18.19 -17.01 3.12
C ILE A 189 -17.97 -17.03 4.64
N GLU A 190 -18.69 -17.88 5.35
CA GLU A 190 -18.54 -18.11 6.80
C GLU A 190 -17.15 -18.66 7.11
N LYS A 191 -16.68 -19.63 6.32
CA LYS A 191 -15.34 -20.20 6.48
C LYS A 191 -14.26 -19.18 6.13
N VAL A 192 -14.46 -18.32 5.13
CA VAL A 192 -13.53 -17.24 4.79
C VAL A 192 -13.47 -16.21 5.93
N LYS A 193 -14.62 -15.80 6.49
CA LYS A 193 -14.70 -14.92 7.67
C LYS A 193 -13.97 -15.52 8.86
N TRP A 194 -14.21 -16.81 9.15
CA TRP A 194 -13.53 -17.55 10.21
C TRP A 194 -12.01 -17.60 10.01
N ASN A 195 -11.54 -17.96 8.82
CA ASN A 195 -10.12 -17.99 8.49
C ASN A 195 -9.47 -16.61 8.66
N CYS A 196 -10.20 -15.53 8.34
CA CYS A 196 -9.72 -14.17 8.52
C CYS A 196 -9.66 -13.75 10.00
N LEU A 197 -10.68 -14.06 10.79
CA LEU A 197 -10.70 -13.78 12.23
C LEU A 197 -9.61 -14.55 12.98
N THR A 198 -9.44 -15.83 12.67
CA THR A 198 -8.40 -16.68 13.27
C THR A 198 -6.99 -16.18 12.93
N THR A 199 -6.75 -15.80 11.67
CA THR A 199 -5.48 -15.19 11.25
C THR A 199 -5.23 -13.86 11.98
N PHE A 200 -6.26 -13.02 12.11
CA PHE A 200 -6.17 -11.75 12.80
C PHE A 200 -5.88 -11.91 14.29
N TYR A 201 -6.59 -12.84 14.96
CA TYR A 201 -6.37 -13.19 16.36
C TYR A 201 -4.93 -13.63 16.58
N PHE A 202 -4.46 -14.60 15.77
CA PHE A 202 -3.10 -15.11 15.85
C PHE A 202 -2.05 -14.00 15.70
N TRP A 203 -2.25 -13.03 14.80
CA TRP A 203 -1.32 -11.89 14.67
C TRP A 203 -1.44 -10.84 15.78
N CYS A 204 -2.56 -10.80 16.50
CA CYS A 204 -2.75 -9.89 17.63
C CYS A 204 -2.17 -10.45 18.92
N LYS A 205 -2.34 -11.77 19.16
CA LYS A 205 -2.02 -12.47 20.41
C LYS A 205 -0.78 -13.37 20.34
N GLU A 206 -0.37 -13.76 19.13
CA GLU A 206 0.73 -14.73 18.90
C GLU A 206 0.43 -16.13 19.47
N GLU A 207 -0.86 -16.42 19.70
CA GLU A 207 -1.37 -17.66 20.29
C GLU A 207 -2.38 -18.34 19.34
N GLY A 208 -2.44 -19.67 19.40
CA GLY A 208 -3.47 -20.45 18.72
C GLY A 208 -4.84 -20.24 19.37
N ILE A 209 -5.91 -20.53 18.63
CA ILE A 209 -7.26 -20.55 19.20
C ILE A 209 -7.52 -21.97 19.69
N GLU A 210 -7.81 -22.10 20.97
CA GLU A 210 -8.18 -23.37 21.60
C GLU A 210 -9.71 -23.51 21.69
N ASP A 211 -10.42 -22.40 21.85
CA ASP A 211 -11.89 -22.37 21.93
C ASP A 211 -12.49 -21.07 21.34
N ILE A 212 -13.74 -21.15 20.89
CA ILE A 212 -14.54 -20.04 20.36
C ILE A 212 -14.68 -18.93 21.40
N ALA A 213 -14.77 -19.26 22.70
CA ALA A 213 -14.86 -18.26 23.76
C ALA A 213 -13.68 -17.28 23.75
N GLN A 214 -12.46 -17.74 23.44
CA GLN A 214 -11.28 -16.87 23.36
C GLN A 214 -11.41 -15.82 22.25
N ILE A 215 -12.00 -16.20 21.11
CA ILE A 215 -12.26 -15.25 20.03
C ILE A 215 -13.34 -14.26 20.45
N LEU A 216 -14.42 -14.72 21.08
CA LEU A 216 -15.52 -13.85 21.51
C LEU A 216 -15.07 -12.83 22.55
N ASP A 217 -14.29 -13.26 23.55
CA ASP A 217 -13.68 -12.36 24.53
C ASP A 217 -12.75 -11.36 23.85
N PHE A 218 -11.85 -11.83 22.98
CA PHE A 218 -10.96 -10.96 22.23
C PHE A 218 -11.72 -9.93 21.39
N ILE A 219 -12.79 -10.34 20.69
CA ILE A 219 -13.64 -9.44 19.93
C ILE A 219 -14.26 -8.38 20.85
N GLY A 220 -14.72 -8.76 22.06
CA GLY A 220 -15.19 -7.80 23.06
C GLY A 220 -14.12 -6.79 23.51
N THR A 221 -12.84 -7.12 23.36
CA THR A 221 -11.73 -6.19 23.65
C THR A 221 -11.37 -5.26 22.48
N LEU A 222 -11.87 -5.46 21.26
CA LEU A 222 -11.60 -4.63 20.05
C LEU A 222 -12.41 -3.34 20.03
#